data_AF-A0A521QZ18-F1
#
_entry.id   AF-A0A521QZ18-F1
#
_cell.length_a   1.000
_cell.length_b   1.000
_cell.length_c   1.000
_cell.angle_alpha   90.00
_cell.angle_beta   90.00
_cell.angle_gamma   90.00
#
_symmetry.space_group_name_H-M   'P 1'
#
loop_
_entity.id
_entity.type
_entity.pdbx_description
1 polymer ?
#
loop_
_entity_poly.entity_id
_entity_poly.type
_entity_poly.pdbx_seq_one_letter_code
_entity_poly.pdbx_strand_id
1 'polypeptide(L)' 'MADIELRPGKSGQFDVTVDGELKYTRRDTGRFPTDAEIEDLLPD' A
#
# COMPACT_ATOMS: atom_id res chain seq x y z
N MET A 1 -10.30 -4.46 -14.79
CA MET A 1 -9.49 -5.36 -13.93
C MET A 1 -8.27 -4.57 -13.55
N ALA A 2 -8.09 -4.28 -12.26
CA ALA A 2 -6.86 -3.67 -11.76
C ALA A 2 -5.75 -4.73 -11.74
N ASP A 3 -4.54 -4.36 -12.14
CA ASP A 3 -3.35 -5.21 -12.04
C ASP A 3 -2.78 -5.07 -10.63
N ILE A 4 -2.65 -6.19 -9.93
CA ILE A 4 -2.20 -6.20 -8.54
C ILE A 4 -0.95 -7.07 -8.46
N GLU A 5 0.17 -6.44 -8.12
CA GLU A 5 1.45 -7.12 -7.97
C GLU A 5 1.90 -7.13 -6.50
N LEU A 6 2.21 -8.33 -6.00
CA LEU A 6 2.82 -8.52 -4.68
C LEU A 6 4.33 -8.63 -4.82
N ARG A 7 5.06 -7.64 -4.31
CA ARG A 7 6.52 -7.62 -4.31
C ARG A 7 7.08 -8.01 -2.94
N PRO A 8 8.04 -8.96 -2.86
CA PRO A 8 8.67 -9.29 -1.60
C PRO A 8 9.46 -8.09 -1.05
N GLY A 9 9.06 -7.61 0.13
CA GLY A 9 9.73 -6.53 0.84
C GLY A 9 10.84 -7.01 1.78
N LYS A 10 11.55 -6.07 2.40
CA LYS A 10 12.59 -6.34 3.43
C LYS A 10 12.16 -5.87 4.81
N SER A 11 12.63 -6.50 5.87
CA SER A 11 12.55 -5.99 7.26
C SER A 11 11.17 -5.48 7.68
N GLY A 12 10.10 -6.24 7.38
CA GLY A 12 8.75 -5.80 7.69
C GLY A 12 8.30 -4.58 6.87
N GLN A 13 8.75 -4.44 5.63
CA GLN A 13 8.21 -3.43 4.72
C GLN A 13 6.75 -3.72 4.39
N PHE A 14 5.95 -2.67 4.32
CA PHE A 14 4.61 -2.71 3.75
C PHE A 14 4.36 -1.35 3.10
N ASP A 15 4.49 -1.33 1.78
CA ASP A 15 4.35 -0.12 0.97
C ASP A 15 3.26 -0.38 -0.07
N VAL A 16 2.31 0.55 -0.16
CA VAL A 16 1.23 0.51 -1.15
C VAL A 16 1.50 1.60 -2.17
N THR A 17 1.65 1.20 -3.42
CA THR A 17 1.83 2.10 -4.56
C THR A 17 0.67 1.97 -5.52
N VAL A 18 0.10 3.08 -5.94
CA VAL A 18 -0.97 3.15 -6.95
C VAL A 18 -0.44 3.97 -8.11
N ASP A 19 -0.47 3.42 -9.32
CA ASP A 19 0.11 4.04 -10.53
C ASP A 19 1.58 4.48 -10.37
N GLY A 20 2.33 3.74 -9.55
CA GLY A 20 3.74 4.03 -9.24
C GLY A 20 3.97 5.09 -8.16
N GLU A 21 2.91 5.73 -7.64
CA GLU A 21 3.00 6.68 -6.54
C GLU A 21 2.85 5.97 -5.19
N LEU A 22 3.75 6.23 -4.24
CA LEU A 22 3.67 5.71 -2.88
C LEU A 22 2.50 6.38 -2.14
N LYS A 23 1.42 5.63 -1.97
CA LYS A 23 0.20 6.08 -1.27
C LYS A 23 0.24 5.75 0.22
N TYR A 24 0.92 4.68 0.60
CA TYR A 24 1.06 4.28 1.99
C TYR A 24 2.42 3.64 2.25
N THR A 25 3.02 3.93 3.39
CA THR A 25 4.14 3.12 3.92
C THR A 25 3.97 2.90 5.41
N ARG A 26 4.11 1.65 5.83
CA ARG A 26 4.15 1.28 7.24
C ARG A 26 5.37 1.86 7.95
N ARG A 27 6.44 2.18 7.21
CA ARG A 27 7.64 2.77 7.80
C ARG A 27 7.36 4.08 8.54
N ASP A 28 6.44 4.88 8.00
CA ASP A 28 6.12 6.20 8.54
C ASP A 28 4.97 6.13 9.55
N THR A 29 3.97 5.28 9.29
CA THR A 29 2.81 5.13 10.17
C THR A 29 3.08 4.24 11.38
N GLY A 30 4.10 3.38 11.32
CA GLY A 30 4.42 2.39 12.35
C GLY A 30 3.38 1.28 12.50
N ARG A 31 2.35 1.23 11.64
CA ARG A 31 1.24 0.28 11.72
C ARG A 31 0.88 -0.25 10.33
N PHE A 32 0.03 -1.27 10.27
CA PHE A 32 -0.63 -1.66 9.03
C PHE A 32 -1.88 -0.79 8.80
N PRO A 33 -2.28 -0.57 7.54
CA PRO A 33 -3.50 0.16 7.24
C PRO A 33 -4.72 -0.68 7.59
N THR A 34 -5.85 -0.03 7.82
CA THR A 34 -7.15 -0.70 7.81
C THR A 34 -7.61 -0.99 6.39
N ASP A 35 -8.58 -1.88 6.24
CA ASP A 35 -9.31 -2.13 5.01
C ASP A 35 -9.90 -0.85 4.41
N ALA A 36 -10.60 -0.04 5.22
CA ALA A 36 -11.15 1.23 4.77
C ALA A 36 -10.07 2.23 4.31
N GLU A 37 -8.90 2.26 4.98
CA GLU A 37 -7.77 3.09 4.55
C GLU A 37 -7.21 2.62 3.20
N ILE A 38 -7.28 1.33 2.86
CA ILE A 38 -6.86 0.82 1.55
C ILE A 38 -7.87 1.15 0.46
N GLU A 39 -9.17 1.03 0.75
CA GLU A 39 -10.23 1.32 -0.22
C GLU A 39 -10.20 2.79 -0.68
N ASP A 40 -9.90 3.73 0.22
CA ASP A 40 -9.77 5.17 -0.10
C ASP A 40 -8.58 5.49 -1.03
N LEU A 41 -7.59 4.59 -1.12
CA LEU A 41 -6.44 4.77 -2.01
C LEU A 41 -6.70 4.33 -3.45
N LEU A 42 -7.81 3.62 -3.69
CA LEU A 42 -8.16 3.14 -5.02
C LEU A 42 -8.75 4.28 -5.86
N PRO A 43 -8.36 4.39 -7.15
CA PRO A 43 -9.02 5.32 -8.06
C PRO A 43 -10.48 4.89 -8.32
N ASP A 44 -11.34 5.87 -8.63
CA ASP A 44 -12.77 5.68 -8.99
C ASP A 44 -13.01 4.72 -10.17
#